data_AF-A0A953B0U8-F1
#
_entry.id   AF-A0A953B0U8-F1
#
_cell.length_a   1.000
_cell.length_b   1.000
_cell.length_c   1.000
_cell.angle_alpha   90.00
_cell.angle_beta   90.00
_cell.angle_gamma   90.00
#
_symmetry.space_group_name_H-M   'P 1'
#
loop_
_entity.id
_entity.type
_entity.pdbx_description
1 polymer ?
#
loop_
_entity_poly.entity_id
_entity_poly.type
_entity_poly.pdbx_seq_one_letter_code
_entity_poly.pdbx_strand_id
1 'polypeptide(L)'
;MIQLRRFLADTVDLQAEFLLARLREALPKMLAETAPPNRARVQQQFDRLSRTPQGCYALIDYVNFKGEGVLPTERYRGQGWGLLQVLETMQGESDSGAVAEFARAARAILTRRVQNAPPQRHESRWLSGWLRRVNSYTGG
;
A
#
# COMPACT_ATOMS: atom_id res chain seq x y z
N MET A 1 8.20 -14.59 24.78
CA MET A 1 8.80 -13.89 23.62
C MET A 1 9.69 -14.78 22.75
N ILE A 2 10.54 -15.67 23.29
CA ILE A 2 11.43 -16.54 22.49
C ILE A 2 10.64 -17.52 21.60
N GLN A 3 9.59 -18.17 22.14
CA GLN A 3 8.78 -19.14 21.40
C GLN A 3 8.07 -18.51 20.18
N LEU A 4 7.49 -17.31 20.32
CA LEU A 4 6.87 -16.60 19.19
C LEU A 4 7.89 -16.23 18.11
N ARG A 5 9.09 -15.76 18.48
CA ARG A 5 10.14 -15.43 17.50
C ARG A 5 10.62 -16.66 16.73
N ARG A 6 10.76 -17.81 17.41
CA ARG A 6 11.10 -19.09 16.75
C ARG A 6 9.99 -19.50 15.80
N PHE A 7 8.74 -19.53 16.25
CA PHE A 7 7.60 -19.86 15.39
C PHE A 7 7.55 -18.99 14.12
N LEU A 8 7.75 -17.67 14.25
CA LEU A 8 7.76 -16.76 13.10
C LEU A 8 8.97 -17.00 12.19
N ALA A 9 10.14 -17.34 12.74
CA ALA A 9 11.33 -17.67 11.95
C ALA A 9 11.17 -19.01 11.22
N ASP A 10 10.57 -20.01 11.87
CA ASP A 10 10.35 -21.35 11.35
C ASP A 10 9.23 -21.41 10.30
N THR A 11 8.46 -20.32 10.13
CA THR A 11 7.30 -20.25 9.22
C THR A 11 7.37 -19.08 8.24
N VAL A 12 8.55 -18.52 7.98
CA VAL A 12 8.71 -17.36 7.07
C VAL A 12 8.18 -17.66 5.67
N ASP A 13 8.42 -18.86 5.14
CA ASP A 13 7.98 -19.24 3.80
C ASP A 13 6.44 -19.26 3.71
N LEU A 14 5.77 -19.88 4.69
CA LEU A 14 4.30 -19.88 4.77
C LEU A 14 3.72 -18.47 4.94
N GLN A 15 4.39 -17.61 5.70
CA GLN A 15 3.98 -16.20 5.83
C GLN A 15 4.11 -15.48 4.49
N ALA A 16 5.21 -15.66 3.75
CA ALA A 16 5.41 -15.05 2.45
C ALA A 16 4.36 -15.52 1.43
N GLU A 17 4.08 -16.83 1.39
CA GLU A 17 3.04 -17.40 0.52
C GLU A 17 1.65 -16.84 0.85
N PHE A 18 1.29 -16.79 2.14
CA PHE A 18 0.02 -16.22 2.58
C PHE A 18 -0.11 -14.74 2.17
N LEU A 19 0.95 -13.95 2.35
CA LEU A 19 0.95 -12.54 1.99
C LEU A 19 0.80 -12.32 0.48
N LEU A 20 1.45 -13.16 -0.33
CA LEU A 20 1.30 -13.12 -1.79
C LEU A 20 -0.11 -13.53 -2.23
N ALA A 21 -0.68 -14.57 -1.64
CA ALA A 21 -2.06 -15.00 -1.90
C ALA A 21 -3.04 -13.88 -1.56
N ARG A 22 -2.90 -13.25 -0.39
CA ARG A 22 -3.71 -12.12 0.03
C ARG A 22 -3.58 -10.92 -0.92
N LEU A 23 -2.38 -10.62 -1.40
CA LEU A 23 -2.18 -9.54 -2.37
C LEU A 23 -2.90 -9.82 -3.70
N ARG A 24 -2.87 -11.07 -4.18
CA ARG A 24 -3.59 -11.47 -5.41
C ARG A 24 -5.11 -11.32 -5.26
N GLU A 25 -5.65 -11.62 -4.08
CA GLU A 25 -7.07 -11.44 -3.77
C GLU A 25 -7.48 -9.96 -3.58
N ALA A 26 -6.54 -9.09 -3.24
CA ALA A 26 -6.82 -7.66 -3.02
C ALA A 26 -7.15 -6.92 -4.32
N LEU A 27 -6.49 -7.28 -5.43
CA LEU A 27 -6.64 -6.57 -6.71
C LEU A 27 -8.09 -6.61 -7.25
N PRO A 28 -8.78 -7.76 -7.34
CA PRO A 28 -10.18 -7.79 -7.77
C PRO A 28 -11.11 -6.92 -6.91
N LYS A 29 -10.88 -6.87 -5.59
CA LYS A 29 -11.66 -6.02 -4.66
C LYS A 29 -11.42 -4.55 -4.95
N MET A 30 -10.17 -4.14 -5.16
CA MET A 30 -9.82 -2.77 -5.51
C MET A 30 -10.46 -2.35 -6.85
N LEU A 31 -10.45 -3.22 -7.86
CA LEU A 31 -11.07 -2.93 -9.16
C LEU A 31 -12.59 -2.81 -9.07
N ALA A 32 -13.24 -3.61 -8.22
CA ALA A 32 -14.68 -3.52 -7.98
C ALA A 32 -15.07 -2.13 -7.44
N GLU A 33 -14.29 -1.60 -6.49
CA GLU A 33 -14.48 -0.27 -5.89
C GLU A 33 -13.98 0.89 -6.79
N THR A 34 -13.21 0.61 -7.83
CA THR A 34 -12.68 1.62 -8.75
C THR A 34 -13.74 2.00 -9.79
N ALA A 35 -13.89 3.31 -10.03
CA ALA A 35 -14.74 3.83 -11.10
C ALA A 35 -14.36 3.21 -12.46
N PRO A 36 -15.31 2.79 -13.31
CA PRO A 36 -15.01 2.02 -14.52
C PRO A 36 -13.92 2.61 -15.43
N PRO A 37 -13.85 3.94 -15.68
CA PRO A 37 -12.79 4.54 -16.51
C PRO A 37 -11.38 4.39 -15.93
N ASN A 38 -11.25 4.22 -14.61
CA ASN A 38 -9.95 4.16 -13.91
C ASN A 38 -9.45 2.73 -13.68
N ARG A 39 -10.29 1.71 -13.87
CA ARG A 39 -9.96 0.31 -13.58
C ARG A 39 -8.72 -0.18 -14.34
N ALA A 40 -8.65 0.11 -15.64
CA ALA A 40 -7.50 -0.27 -16.47
C ALA A 40 -6.21 0.36 -15.96
N ARG A 41 -6.27 1.61 -15.52
CA ARG A 41 -5.12 2.31 -14.95
C ARG A 41 -4.69 1.70 -13.62
N VAL A 42 -5.61 1.43 -12.70
CA VAL A 42 -5.30 0.80 -11.41
C VAL A 42 -4.65 -0.58 -11.61
N GLN A 43 -5.20 -1.40 -12.52
CA GLN A 43 -4.62 -2.69 -12.90
C GLN A 43 -3.19 -2.51 -13.45
N GLN A 44 -3.01 -1.58 -14.39
CA GLN A 44 -1.69 -1.29 -14.97
C GLN A 44 -0.66 -0.92 -13.89
N GLN A 45 -1.00 -0.03 -12.95
CA GLN A 45 -0.07 0.39 -11.90
C GLN A 45 0.28 -0.75 -10.94
N PHE A 46 -0.70 -1.62 -10.63
CA PHE A 46 -0.47 -2.83 -9.86
C PHE A 46 0.51 -3.77 -10.57
N ASP A 47 0.25 -4.07 -11.85
CA ASP A 47 1.08 -4.98 -12.64
C ASP A 47 2.51 -4.44 -12.82
N ARG A 48 2.65 -3.12 -12.98
CA ARG A 48 3.95 -2.44 -13.09
C ARG A 48 4.83 -2.71 -11.88
N LEU A 49 4.24 -2.70 -10.69
CA LEU A 49 4.95 -2.94 -9.44
C LEU A 49 5.20 -4.44 -9.22
N SER A 50 4.23 -5.30 -9.52
CA SER A 50 4.33 -6.74 -9.28
C SER A 50 5.39 -7.45 -10.14
N ARG A 51 5.82 -6.84 -11.25
CA ARG A 51 6.89 -7.36 -12.13
C ARG A 51 8.29 -7.34 -11.51
N THR A 52 8.48 -6.60 -10.42
CA THR A 52 9.79 -6.49 -9.76
C THR A 52 9.70 -7.01 -8.31
N PRO A 53 10.75 -7.67 -7.78
CA PRO A 53 10.75 -8.10 -6.38
C PRO A 53 10.52 -6.95 -5.40
N GLN A 54 11.14 -5.79 -5.67
CA GLN A 54 11.03 -4.59 -4.84
C GLN A 54 9.62 -3.98 -4.88
N GLY A 55 8.99 -3.93 -6.06
CA GLY A 55 7.60 -3.45 -6.19
C GLY A 55 6.60 -4.43 -5.58
N CYS A 56 6.79 -5.74 -5.76
CA CYS A 56 5.97 -6.76 -5.10
C CYS A 56 6.05 -6.63 -3.58
N TYR A 57 7.27 -6.49 -3.03
CA TYR A 57 7.47 -6.19 -1.61
C TYR A 57 6.72 -4.93 -1.17
N ALA A 58 6.81 -3.83 -1.92
CA ALA A 58 6.12 -2.58 -1.59
C ALA A 58 4.59 -2.73 -1.58
N LEU A 59 4.03 -3.47 -2.54
CA LEU A 59 2.59 -3.78 -2.59
C LEU A 59 2.15 -4.60 -1.38
N ILE A 60 2.84 -5.70 -1.08
CA ILE A 60 2.57 -6.56 0.07
C ILE A 60 2.65 -5.75 1.36
N ASP A 61 3.75 -5.01 1.55
CA ASP A 61 3.98 -4.23 2.75
C ASP A 61 2.88 -3.19 2.96
N TYR A 62 2.50 -2.46 1.90
CA TYR A 62 1.50 -1.41 2.00
C TYR A 62 0.11 -1.96 2.35
N VAL A 63 -0.29 -3.10 1.77
CA VAL A 63 -1.57 -3.76 2.13
C VAL A 63 -1.57 -4.15 3.61
N ASN A 64 -0.48 -4.73 4.12
CA ASN A 64 -0.38 -5.10 5.55
C ASN A 64 -0.25 -3.88 6.48
N PHE A 65 0.23 -2.76 5.95
CA PHE A 65 0.45 -1.54 6.70
C PHE A 65 -0.79 -0.64 6.78
N LYS A 66 -1.49 -0.42 5.66
CA LYS A 66 -2.59 0.55 5.52
C LYS A 66 -3.87 -0.01 4.94
N GLY A 67 -3.89 -1.28 4.57
CA GLY A 67 -5.05 -1.93 3.99
C GLY A 67 -5.15 -1.75 2.48
N GLU A 68 -6.13 -2.44 1.91
CA GLU A 68 -6.40 -2.47 0.47
C GLU A 68 -7.00 -1.15 -0.03
N GLY A 69 -7.69 -0.40 0.86
CA GLY A 69 -8.33 0.88 0.51
C GLY A 69 -9.74 0.74 -0.07
N VAL A 70 -10.38 -0.40 0.19
CA VAL A 70 -11.73 -0.74 -0.29
C VAL A 70 -12.82 -0.46 0.75
N LEU A 71 -12.47 -0.32 2.03
CA LEU A 71 -13.46 -0.12 3.08
C LEU A 71 -13.96 1.33 3.14
N PRO A 72 -15.28 1.58 3.13
CA PRO A 72 -15.84 2.93 3.29
C PRO A 72 -15.46 3.59 4.61
N THR A 73 -15.23 2.79 5.66
CA THR A 73 -14.82 3.24 7.00
C THR A 73 -13.37 3.70 7.06
N GLU A 74 -12.55 3.36 6.05
CA GLU A 74 -11.15 3.76 5.93
C GLU A 74 -10.98 5.04 5.10
N ARG A 75 -11.83 6.03 5.38
CA ARG A 75 -11.87 7.31 4.66
C ARG A 75 -12.03 8.47 5.62
N TYR A 76 -11.35 9.57 5.35
CA TYR A 76 -11.66 10.87 5.94
C TYR A 76 -12.08 11.82 4.84
N ARG A 77 -13.24 12.48 5.03
CA ARG A 77 -13.84 13.38 4.03
C ARG A 77 -13.96 12.71 2.64
N GLY A 78 -14.37 11.44 2.61
CA GLY A 78 -14.49 10.63 1.39
C GLY A 78 -13.17 10.13 0.80
N GLN A 79 -12.02 10.61 1.29
CA GLN A 79 -10.70 10.27 0.78
C GLN A 79 -10.08 9.12 1.56
N GLY A 80 -9.84 8.00 0.87
CA GLY A 80 -9.16 6.83 1.44
C GLY A 80 -7.63 6.97 1.49
N TRP A 81 -7.00 5.99 2.12
CA TRP A 81 -5.55 5.92 2.31
C TRP A 81 -4.91 4.54 2.10
N GLY A 82 -5.67 3.57 1.60
CA GLY A 82 -5.16 2.23 1.33
C GLY A 82 -4.48 2.13 -0.03
N LEU A 83 -4.07 0.91 -0.40
CA LEU A 83 -3.33 0.65 -1.63
C LEU A 83 -4.03 1.20 -2.88
N LEU A 84 -5.36 1.04 -2.99
CA LEU A 84 -6.13 1.57 -4.12
C LEU A 84 -5.85 3.06 -4.37
N GLN A 85 -5.90 3.89 -3.34
CA GLN A 85 -5.70 5.33 -3.50
C GLN A 85 -4.26 5.68 -3.90
N VAL A 86 -3.28 4.87 -3.52
CA VAL A 86 -1.89 5.03 -3.98
C VAL A 86 -1.81 4.74 -5.48
N LEU A 87 -2.38 3.62 -5.93
CA LEU A 87 -2.39 3.24 -7.35
C LEU A 87 -3.15 4.25 -8.21
N GLU A 88 -4.28 4.78 -7.74
CA GLU A 88 -5.04 5.84 -8.42
C GLU A 88 -4.24 7.15 -8.57
N THR A 89 -3.32 7.42 -7.64
CA THR A 89 -2.47 8.62 -7.67
C THR A 89 -1.29 8.49 -8.62
N MET A 90 -0.89 7.26 -8.97
CA MET A 90 0.22 7.00 -9.89
C MET A 90 -0.17 7.36 -11.33
N GLN A 91 0.83 7.85 -12.08
CA GLN A 91 0.64 8.34 -13.45
C GLN A 91 1.67 7.85 -14.47
N GLY A 92 2.78 7.27 -14.04
CA GLY A 92 3.77 6.76 -14.97
C GLY A 92 3.25 5.59 -15.82
N GLU A 93 4.00 5.29 -16.87
CA GLU A 93 3.73 4.16 -17.77
C GLU A 93 4.91 3.19 -17.86
N SER A 94 6.13 3.65 -17.52
CA SER A 94 7.35 2.85 -17.54
C SER A 94 7.57 2.11 -16.23
N ASP A 95 8.11 0.90 -16.32
CA ASP A 95 8.55 0.09 -15.17
C ASP A 95 9.73 0.76 -14.45
N SER A 96 10.54 1.55 -15.17
CA SER A 96 11.65 2.30 -14.61
C SER A 96 11.14 3.40 -13.66
N GLY A 97 11.62 3.37 -12.41
CA GLY A 97 11.19 4.32 -11.38
C GLY A 97 9.82 4.02 -10.77
N ALA A 98 9.20 2.87 -11.07
CA ALA A 98 7.85 2.58 -10.62
C ALA A 98 7.69 2.59 -9.10
N VAL A 99 8.66 2.02 -8.40
CA VAL A 99 8.70 1.98 -6.93
C VAL A 99 8.91 3.37 -6.33
N ALA A 100 9.72 4.22 -6.97
CA ALA A 100 9.93 5.60 -6.52
C ALA A 100 8.66 6.45 -6.67
N GLU A 101 7.92 6.24 -7.76
CA GLU A 101 6.61 6.82 -7.94
C GLU A 101 5.63 6.33 -6.88
N PHE A 102 5.57 5.01 -6.63
CA PHE A 102 4.72 4.41 -5.61
C PHE A 102 4.99 5.01 -4.23
N ALA A 103 6.25 5.12 -3.83
CA ALA A 103 6.65 5.75 -2.57
C ALA A 103 6.18 7.21 -2.51
N ARG A 104 6.32 7.99 -3.59
CA ARG A 104 5.85 9.38 -3.67
C ARG A 104 4.32 9.49 -3.54
N ALA A 105 3.58 8.64 -4.23
CA ALA A 105 2.13 8.57 -4.13
C ALA A 105 1.69 8.19 -2.70
N ALA A 106 2.30 7.16 -2.12
CA ALA A 106 2.04 6.73 -0.75
C ALA A 106 2.31 7.84 0.27
N ARG A 107 3.40 8.61 0.13
CA ARG A 107 3.67 9.79 0.96
C ARG A 107 2.54 10.81 0.87
N ALA A 108 2.12 11.16 -0.34
CA ALA A 108 1.05 12.14 -0.55
C ALA A 108 -0.27 11.70 0.09
N ILE A 109 -0.63 10.42 -0.08
CA ILE A 109 -1.82 9.80 0.51
C ILE A 109 -1.80 9.86 2.04
N LEU A 110 -0.67 9.52 2.65
CA LEU A 110 -0.52 9.50 4.11
C LEU A 110 -0.51 10.91 4.72
N THR A 111 0.12 11.88 4.05
CA THR A 111 0.08 13.29 4.46
C THR A 111 -1.36 13.81 4.41
N ARG A 112 -2.09 13.53 3.32
CA ARG A 112 -3.50 13.91 3.15
C ARG A 112 -4.40 13.29 4.21
N ARG A 113 -4.17 12.01 4.55
CA ARG A 113 -4.88 11.34 5.64
C ARG A 113 -4.73 12.10 6.95
N VAL A 114 -3.50 12.47 7.33
CA VAL A 114 -3.24 13.21 8.57
C VAL A 114 -3.89 14.59 8.56
N GLN A 115 -3.85 15.30 7.43
CA GLN A 115 -4.51 16.60 7.26
C GLN A 115 -6.03 16.51 7.41
N ASN A 116 -6.64 15.40 6.99
CA ASN A 116 -8.08 15.18 7.08
C ASN A 116 -8.52 14.48 8.37
N ALA A 117 -7.58 14.02 9.21
CA ALA A 117 -7.90 13.25 10.40
C ALA A 117 -8.60 14.12 11.47
N PRO A 118 -9.57 13.56 12.22
CA PRO A 118 -10.14 14.25 13.38
C PRO A 118 -9.04 14.63 14.39
N PRO A 119 -9.03 15.87 14.92
CA PRO A 119 -7.97 16.33 15.83
C PRO A 119 -7.70 15.41 17.01
N GLN A 120 -8.75 14.77 17.55
CA GLN A 120 -8.70 13.86 18.70
C GLN A 120 -7.92 12.57 18.42
N ARG A 121 -7.70 12.20 17.15
CA ARG A 121 -6.87 11.01 16.81
C ARG A 121 -5.38 11.29 16.87
N HIS A 122 -4.97 12.57 16.84
CA HIS A 122 -3.58 13.00 16.91
C HIS A 122 -2.65 12.23 15.95
N GLU A 123 -3.07 12.01 14.70
CA GLU A 123 -2.35 11.11 13.78
C GLU A 123 -0.97 11.65 13.35
N SER A 124 -0.73 12.95 13.48
CA SER A 124 0.53 13.62 13.10
C SER A 124 1.77 13.01 13.76
N ARG A 125 1.62 12.47 14.98
CA ARG A 125 2.73 11.81 15.71
C ARG A 125 3.29 10.59 14.99
N TRP A 126 2.51 9.94 14.13
CA TRP A 126 2.94 8.74 13.41
C TRP A 126 3.44 9.02 12.00
N LEU A 127 3.17 10.21 11.45
CA LEU A 127 3.45 10.54 10.06
C LEU A 127 4.93 10.36 9.72
N SER A 128 5.83 10.83 10.58
CA SER A 128 7.28 10.70 10.38
C SER A 128 7.73 9.24 10.21
N GLY A 129 7.19 8.33 11.04
CA GLY A 129 7.46 6.90 10.95
C GLY A 129 6.87 6.26 9.69
N TRP A 130 5.65 6.69 9.31
CA TRP A 130 5.01 6.21 8.09
C TRP A 130 5.75 6.65 6.83
N LEU A 131 6.22 7.90 6.78
CA LEU A 131 7.02 8.42 5.68
C LEU A 131 8.37 7.69 5.57
N ARG A 132 9.01 7.39 6.71
CA ARG A 132 10.25 6.59 6.72
C ARG A 132 10.02 5.19 6.13
N ARG A 133 8.92 4.53 6.49
CA ARG A 133 8.57 3.20 5.97
C ARG A 133 8.37 3.21 4.45
N VAL A 134 7.60 4.15 3.91
CA VAL A 134 7.37 4.18 2.46
C VAL A 134 8.60 4.64 1.68
N ASN A 135 9.50 5.41 2.29
CA ASN A 135 10.77 5.81 1.68
C ASN A 135 11.76 4.64 1.58
N SER A 136 11.72 3.67 2.49
CA SER A 136 12.64 2.52 2.41
C SER A 136 12.35 1.60 1.23
N TYR A 137 11.19 1.75 0.56
CA TYR A 137 10.86 0.97 -0.62
C TYR A 137 11.81 1.23 -1.78
N THR A 138 12.42 2.40 -1.91
CA THR A 138 13.27 2.75 -3.07
C THR A 138 14.71 2.29 -2.96
N GLY A 139 15.06 1.52 -1.92
CA GLY A 139 16.44 1.38 -1.49
C GLY A 139 16.79 2.61 -0.64
N GLY A 140 17.04 2.38 0.65
CA GLY A 140 17.46 3.42 1.57
C GLY A 140 18.86 3.93 1.27
#